data_AF-A0AAV4YGI7-F1
#
_entry.id   AF-A0AAV4YGI7-F1
#
_cell.length_a   1.000
_cell.length_b   1.000
_cell.length_c   1.000
_cell.angle_alpha   90.00
_cell.angle_beta   90.00
_cell.angle_gamma   90.00
#
_symmetry.space_group_name_H-M   'P 1'
#
loop_
_entity.id
_entity.type
_entity.pdbx_description
1 polymer ?
#
loop_
_entity_poly.entity_id
_entity_poly.type
_entity_poly.pdbx_seq_one_letter_code
_entity_poly.pdbx_strand_id
1 'polypeptide(L)'
;MKSFLTALFLVSLAISVLADVDPLINKFMPACGSLQEAIVDKVREMDDNDELSGNNCQEEKFEDCMIQDVEKVQCALAEGATDECLQQIASFLKRDRCNQ
;
A
#
# COMPACT_ATOMS: atom_id res chain seq x y z
N MET A 1 -1.31 26.44 16.90
CA MET A 1 -0.22 25.45 16.79
C MET A 1 -0.62 24.10 17.41
N LYS A 2 -1.69 23.46 16.92
CA LYS A 2 -2.13 22.13 17.39
C LYS A 2 -2.43 21.13 16.24
N SER A 3 -2.52 21.59 14.99
CA SER A 3 -2.86 20.75 13.82
C SER A 3 -1.68 20.08 13.11
N PHE A 4 -0.43 20.45 13.40
CA PHE A 4 0.74 19.90 12.69
C PHE A 4 1.16 18.50 13.18
N LEU A 5 0.78 18.11 14.40
CA LEU A 5 1.17 16.82 14.99
C LEU A 5 0.20 15.69 14.67
N THR A 6 -1.06 15.98 14.37
CA THR A 6 -2.08 14.97 14.06
C THR A 6 -1.97 14.44 12.63
N ALA A 7 -1.64 15.32 11.67
CA ALA A 7 -1.50 14.92 10.26
C ALA A 7 -0.26 14.04 10.05
N LEU A 8 0.87 14.38 10.70
CA LEU A 8 2.09 13.56 10.71
C LEU A 8 1.85 12.15 11.29
N PHE A 9 0.95 12.02 12.26
CA PHE A 9 0.58 10.73 12.86
C PHE A 9 -0.23 9.85 11.91
N LEU A 10 -1.08 10.45 11.05
CA LEU A 10 -1.93 9.70 10.11
C LEU A 10 -1.17 9.21 8.88
N VAL A 11 -0.23 10.01 8.35
CA VAL A 11 0.68 9.55 7.28
C VAL A 11 1.61 8.45 7.82
N SER A 12 2.09 8.59 9.06
CA SER A 12 2.84 7.52 9.72
C SER A 12 1.98 6.27 9.95
N LEU A 13 0.67 6.40 10.17
CA LEU A 13 -0.24 5.26 10.32
C LEU A 13 -0.45 4.52 9.01
N ALA A 14 -0.51 5.18 7.85
CA ALA A 14 -0.58 4.48 6.57
C ALA A 14 0.69 3.65 6.30
N ILE A 15 1.87 4.20 6.61
CA ILE A 15 3.15 3.49 6.50
C ILE A 15 3.28 2.39 7.58
N SER A 16 2.78 2.63 8.79
CA SER A 16 2.77 1.64 9.89
C SER A 16 1.79 0.50 9.61
N VAL A 17 0.63 0.78 9.01
CA VAL A 17 -0.33 -0.24 8.56
C VAL A 17 0.31 -1.09 7.47
N LEU A 18 1.05 -0.51 6.52
CA LEU A 18 1.83 -1.29 5.55
C LEU A 18 2.90 -2.13 6.24
N ALA A 19 3.66 -1.57 7.18
CA ALA A 19 4.70 -2.29 7.94
C ALA A 19 4.16 -3.43 8.84
N ASP A 20 2.94 -3.31 9.37
CA ASP A 20 2.29 -4.36 10.17
C ASP A 20 1.55 -5.40 9.30
N VAL A 21 1.17 -5.04 8.06
CA VAL A 21 0.56 -5.93 7.07
C VAL A 21 1.62 -6.70 6.28
N ASP A 22 2.83 -6.16 6.15
CA ASP A 22 3.98 -6.76 5.46
C ASP A 22 4.30 -8.20 5.91
N PRO A 23 4.38 -8.53 7.21
CA PRO A 23 4.63 -9.89 7.66
C PRO A 23 3.45 -10.83 7.37
N LEU A 24 2.22 -10.30 7.29
CA LEU A 24 1.02 -11.10 7.07
C LEU A 24 0.87 -11.48 5.59
N ILE A 25 1.08 -10.52 4.67
CA ILE A 25 1.05 -10.77 3.23
C ILE A 25 2.17 -11.74 2.85
N ASN A 26 3.41 -11.51 3.31
CA ASN A 26 4.51 -12.43 3.04
C ASN A 26 4.30 -13.84 3.61
N LYS A 27 3.58 -13.98 4.74
CA LYS A 27 3.26 -15.28 5.32
C LYS A 27 2.23 -16.07 4.52
N PHE A 28 1.21 -15.41 3.97
CA PHE A 28 0.12 -16.09 3.26
C PHE A 28 0.31 -16.12 1.75
N MET A 29 0.99 -15.13 1.20
CA MET A 29 1.22 -14.91 -0.24
C MET A 29 2.71 -14.57 -0.50
N PRO A 30 3.66 -15.47 -0.17
CA PRO A 30 5.09 -15.19 -0.31
C PRO A 30 5.53 -14.85 -1.74
N ALA A 31 4.81 -15.33 -2.76
CA ALA A 31 5.13 -14.99 -4.15
C ALA A 31 4.83 -13.52 -4.50
N CYS A 32 4.05 -12.82 -3.67
CA CYS A 32 3.76 -11.40 -3.82
C CYS A 32 4.77 -10.49 -3.08
N GLY A 33 5.76 -11.06 -2.39
CA GLY A 33 6.70 -10.28 -1.58
C GLY A 33 7.47 -9.22 -2.37
N SER A 34 7.98 -9.56 -3.55
CA SER A 34 8.69 -8.59 -4.39
C SER A 34 7.80 -7.46 -4.90
N LEU A 35 6.54 -7.77 -5.23
CA LEU A 35 5.56 -6.75 -5.63
C LEU A 35 5.25 -5.80 -4.47
N GLN A 36 5.06 -6.35 -3.28
CA GLN A 36 4.80 -5.60 -2.07
C GLN A 36 5.98 -4.66 -1.74
N GLU A 37 7.21 -5.16 -1.76
CA GLU A 37 8.43 -4.36 -1.58
C GLU A 37 8.49 -3.23 -2.61
N ALA A 38 8.25 -3.52 -3.90
CA ALA A 38 8.23 -2.52 -4.96
C ALA A 38 7.16 -1.44 -4.75
N ILE A 39 5.96 -1.80 -4.28
CA ILE A 39 4.91 -0.84 -3.96
C ILE A 39 5.34 0.05 -2.79
N VAL A 40 5.85 -0.54 -1.71
CA VAL A 40 6.26 0.22 -0.51
C VAL A 40 7.39 1.18 -0.84
N ASP A 41 8.41 0.73 -1.58
CA ASP A 41 9.53 1.58 -1.99
C ASP A 41 9.06 2.70 -2.90
N LYS A 42 8.11 2.43 -3.82
CA LYS A 42 7.58 3.45 -4.72
C LYS A 42 6.73 4.49 -3.98
N VAL A 43 5.90 4.07 -3.02
CA VAL A 43 5.15 4.99 -2.15
C VAL A 43 6.11 5.91 -1.40
N ARG A 44 7.18 5.37 -0.80
CA ARG A 44 8.18 6.17 -0.08
C ARG A 44 8.89 7.17 -0.99
N GLU A 45 9.34 6.71 -2.16
CA GLU A 45 9.98 7.59 -3.16
C GLU A 45 9.06 8.75 -3.55
N MET A 46 7.79 8.47 -3.83
CA MET A 46 6.81 9.49 -4.24
C MET A 46 6.39 10.41 -3.09
N ASP A 47 6.34 9.91 -1.85
CA ASP A 47 6.10 10.73 -0.65
C ASP A 47 7.28 11.68 -0.39
N ASP A 48 8.51 11.18 -0.47
CA ASP A 48 9.75 11.97 -0.33
C ASP A 48 9.89 13.07 -1.41
N ASN A 49 9.26 12.87 -2.57
CA ASN A 49 9.23 13.83 -3.68
C ASN A 49 8.01 14.77 -3.66
N ASP A 50 7.17 14.74 -2.62
CA ASP A 50 5.90 15.50 -2.54
C ASP A 50 4.92 15.22 -3.72
N GLU A 51 4.98 14.03 -4.32
CA GLU A 51 4.10 13.62 -5.43
C GLU A 51 2.76 13.02 -4.94
N LEU A 52 2.73 12.56 -3.70
CA LEU A 52 1.52 12.10 -3.01
C LEU A 52 0.85 13.26 -2.27
N SER A 53 -0.45 13.11 -2.02
CA SER A 53 -1.28 14.15 -1.40
C SER A 53 -0.82 14.49 0.02
N GLY A 54 -0.16 13.55 0.71
CA GLY A 54 0.47 13.74 2.01
C GLY A 54 -0.45 14.45 3.01
N ASN A 55 0.07 15.51 3.66
CA ASN A 55 -0.68 16.34 4.60
C ASN A 55 -1.58 17.41 3.92
N ASN A 56 -1.52 17.54 2.59
CA ASN A 56 -2.26 18.53 1.83
C ASN A 56 -3.68 18.07 1.50
N CYS A 57 -4.03 16.81 1.78
CA CYS A 57 -5.38 16.34 1.64
C CYS A 57 -6.29 16.91 2.74
N GLN A 58 -7.39 17.55 2.34
CA GLN A 58 -8.43 17.98 3.28
C GLN A 58 -9.13 16.75 3.85
N GLU A 59 -9.43 16.71 5.15
CA GLU A 59 -10.08 15.56 5.81
C GLU A 59 -11.38 15.13 5.10
N GLU A 60 -12.18 16.09 4.62
CA GLU A 60 -13.43 15.85 3.88
C GLU A 60 -13.23 15.15 2.52
N LYS A 61 -11.99 15.14 2.01
CA LYS A 61 -11.59 14.53 0.72
C LYS A 61 -10.55 13.43 0.89
N PHE A 62 -10.35 12.96 2.11
CA PHE A 62 -9.31 11.98 2.43
C PHE A 62 -9.39 10.75 1.52
N GLU A 63 -10.59 10.20 1.33
CA GLU A 63 -10.82 9.03 0.47
C GLU A 63 -10.42 9.30 -0.99
N ASP A 64 -10.85 10.42 -1.57
CA ASP A 64 -10.52 10.79 -2.95
C ASP A 64 -9.01 10.96 -3.17
N CYS A 65 -8.31 11.60 -2.21
CA CYS A 65 -6.86 11.74 -2.28
C CYS A 65 -6.15 10.39 -2.22
N MET A 66 -6.59 9.50 -1.31
CA MET A 66 -6.00 8.17 -1.17
C MET A 66 -6.19 7.35 -2.45
N ILE A 67 -7.37 7.42 -3.09
CA ILE A 67 -7.62 6.76 -4.38
C ILE A 67 -6.66 7.28 -5.45
N GLN A 68 -6.56 8.61 -5.59
CA GLN A 68 -5.66 9.23 -6.58
C GLN A 68 -4.19 8.86 -6.35
N ASP A 69 -3.75 8.83 -5.09
CA ASP A 69 -2.38 8.47 -4.75
C ASP A 69 -2.09 6.99 -5.04
N VAL A 70 -3.04 6.09 -4.76
CA VAL A 70 -2.94 4.68 -5.15
C VAL A 70 -2.86 4.54 -6.68
N GLU A 71 -3.69 5.27 -7.44
CA GLU A 71 -3.64 5.26 -8.91
C GLU A 71 -2.31 5.77 -9.45
N LYS A 72 -1.76 6.85 -8.87
CA LYS A 72 -0.43 7.38 -9.23
C LYS A 72 0.66 6.34 -9.01
N VAL A 73 0.69 5.73 -7.82
CA VAL A 73 1.67 4.68 -7.47
C VAL A 73 1.53 3.50 -8.43
N GLN A 74 0.30 3.04 -8.69
CA GLN A 74 0.03 1.97 -9.64
C GLN A 74 0.59 2.30 -11.04
N CYS A 75 0.41 3.53 -11.51
CA CYS A 75 0.92 3.96 -12.81
C CYS A 75 2.45 4.15 -12.85
N ALA A 76 3.07 4.42 -11.70
CA ALA A 76 4.50 4.66 -11.58
C ALA A 76 5.33 3.40 -11.31
N LEU A 77 4.68 2.27 -10.98
CA LEU A 77 5.35 0.98 -10.81
C LEU A 77 5.94 0.48 -12.12
N ALA A 78 7.21 0.12 -12.09
CA ALA A 78 7.90 -0.45 -13.24
C ALA A 78 7.50 -1.91 -13.51
N GLU A 79 7.14 -2.64 -12.46
CA GLU A 79 6.84 -4.07 -12.51
C GLU A 79 5.45 -4.35 -11.92
N GLY A 80 4.72 -5.25 -12.58
CA GLY A 80 3.43 -5.76 -12.11
C GLY A 80 3.57 -7.04 -11.29
N ALA A 81 2.44 -7.54 -10.82
CA ALA A 81 2.38 -8.83 -10.14
C ALA A 81 2.87 -9.97 -11.05
N THR A 82 3.66 -10.88 -10.49
CA THR A 82 4.04 -12.11 -11.18
C THR A 82 2.83 -13.06 -11.30
N ASP A 83 2.85 -13.95 -12.29
CA ASP A 83 1.81 -14.98 -12.44
C ASP A 83 1.66 -15.84 -11.17
N GLU A 84 2.78 -16.11 -10.48
CA GLU A 84 2.78 -16.88 -9.24
C GLU A 84 2.08 -16.12 -8.09
N CYS A 85 2.35 -14.81 -7.96
CA CYS A 85 1.61 -13.95 -7.02
C CYS A 85 0.11 -13.95 -7.33
N LEU A 86 -0.26 -13.76 -8.59
CA LEU A 86 -1.66 -13.75 -9.02
C LEU A 86 -2.37 -15.08 -8.73
N GLN A 87 -1.69 -16.21 -8.90
CA GLN A 87 -2.23 -17.53 -8.53
C GLN A 87 -2.45 -17.67 -7.02
N GLN A 88 -1.53 -17.18 -6.19
CA GLN A 88 -1.70 -17.23 -4.73
C GLN A 88 -2.88 -16.35 -4.27
N ILE A 89 -3.05 -15.17 -4.86
CA ILE A 89 -4.22 -14.31 -4.64
C ILE A 89 -5.50 -15.06 -5.07
N ALA A 90 -5.50 -15.67 -6.24
CA ALA A 90 -6.66 -16.42 -6.74
C ALA A 90 -7.03 -17.60 -5.83
N SER A 91 -6.05 -18.36 -5.34
CA SER A 91 -6.28 -19.46 -4.40
C SER A 91 -6.75 -18.98 -3.03
N PHE A 92 -6.25 -17.83 -2.57
CA PHE A 92 -6.75 -17.19 -1.35
C PHE A 92 -8.23 -16.82 -1.50
N LEU A 93 -8.62 -16.16 -2.60
CA LEU A 93 -10.00 -15.76 -2.89
C LEU A 93 -10.95 -16.95 -3.06
N LYS A 94 -10.47 -18.04 -3.67
CA LYS A 94 -11.22 -19.31 -3.78
C LYS A 94 -11.37 -20.04 -2.44
N ARG A 95 -10.67 -19.58 -1.40
CA ARG A 95 -10.66 -20.19 -0.05
C ARG A 95 -10.17 -21.64 -0.09
N ASP A 96 -9.25 -21.96 -1.00
CA ASP A 96 -8.72 -23.32 -1.20
C ASP A 96 -8.09 -23.89 0.09
N ARG A 97 -7.61 -23.01 0.97
CA ARG A 97 -7.00 -23.39 2.28
C ARG A 97 -8.00 -23.46 3.45
N CYS A 98 -9.24 -23.01 3.28
CA CYS A 98 -10.24 -23.02 4.37
C CYS A 98 -10.95 -24.38 4.52
N ASN A 99 -10.82 -25.27 3.54
CA ASN A 99 -11.47 -26.58 3.52
C ASN A 99 -10.47 -27.75 3.57
N GLN A 100 -9.25 -27.50 4.05
CA GLN A 100 -8.25 -28.55 4.33
C GLN A 100 -8.32 -29.02 5.78
#